data_AF-A0A917U5Q1-F1
#
_entry.id   AF-A0A917U5Q1-F1
#
_cell.length_a   1.000
_cell.length_b   1.000
_cell.length_c   1.000
_cell.angle_alpha   90.00
_cell.angle_beta   90.00
_cell.angle_gamma   90.00
#
_symmetry.space_group_name_H-M   'P 1'
#
loop_
_entity.id
_entity.type
_entity.pdbx_description
1 polymer ?
#
loop_
_entity_poly.entity_id
_entity_poly.type
_entity_poly.pdbx_seq_one_letter_code
_entity_poly.pdbx_strand_id
1 'polypeptide(L)'
;MGDTRTALYLDFDNVFGGLYKLDPEAAVQFASDPGGWLRQLSTTSTTGATRRWLVLRCYLNPAGWVYHPDPTGEQPRLFFSKFRPSFVRAGFEVIDCPRYSGTKNAADIRIVVDALDALSADTRYDEFVIASGDSDMTPLLQRLRRSDRRTMIVSPADAAEAFTSIADQVLDSQHLLALVQGESVDFDDDTHDEVSTEFEGAVAAADQREGYDEFRSVMTHEYDEASEPLNMASLAHRLRAQLGRSVSDSGWFGFGSFARAVQSLDLPNLRMSQHLLWDDSRHAAAESAAASSQIALPEPVERLADQLDLPRLPDSWWPAIYQTLADYAQSHRFNLNRCTGWCRDQLRDQGLPVSRNAVAFVVRGASFGGSPLHGQPPPTAAQIGAGFVGNVLNRAEAAELPLSDEEVATVRAWLGFPSDAAPAGAPAEDDAAVP
;
A
#
# COMPACT_ATOMS: atom_id res chain seq x y z
N MET A 1 26.29 -0.61 13.43
CA MET A 1 25.47 -1.57 12.66
C MET A 1 26.01 -1.61 11.24
N GLY A 2 26.20 -2.80 10.67
CA GLY A 2 26.65 -2.92 9.27
C GLY A 2 25.49 -2.72 8.30
N ASP A 3 25.77 -2.27 7.08
CA ASP A 3 24.76 -2.18 6.02
C ASP A 3 24.20 -3.56 5.65
N THR A 4 22.90 -3.63 5.36
CA THR A 4 22.24 -4.83 4.81
C THR A 4 22.61 -4.98 3.34
N ARG A 5 23.34 -6.03 2.97
CA ARG A 5 23.75 -6.27 1.57
C ARG A 5 22.55 -6.76 0.78
N THR A 6 22.10 -5.95 -0.17
CA THR A 6 20.79 -6.14 -0.80
C THR A 6 20.92 -6.33 -2.29
N ALA A 7 20.18 -7.29 -2.84
CA ALA A 7 20.00 -7.49 -4.27
C ALA A 7 18.56 -7.18 -4.67
N LEU A 8 18.35 -6.29 -5.64
CA LEU A 8 17.04 -5.90 -6.14
C LEU A 8 16.84 -6.35 -7.59
N TYR A 9 15.71 -7.01 -7.82
CA TYR A 9 15.26 -7.52 -9.11
C TYR A 9 13.88 -6.93 -9.43
N LEU A 10 13.82 -6.08 -10.44
CA LEU A 10 12.61 -5.36 -10.84
C LEU A 10 12.05 -5.90 -12.15
N ASP A 11 10.88 -6.51 -12.10
CA ASP A 11 10.04 -6.69 -13.29
C ASP A 11 9.39 -5.34 -13.64
N PHE A 12 9.98 -4.64 -14.60
CA PHE A 12 9.54 -3.31 -14.98
C PHE A 12 8.12 -3.32 -15.54
N ASP A 13 7.81 -4.27 -16.43
CA ASP A 13 6.52 -4.35 -17.11
C ASP A 13 5.38 -4.56 -16.09
N ASN A 14 5.58 -5.45 -15.11
CA ASN A 14 4.59 -5.74 -14.07
C ASN A 14 4.40 -4.54 -13.13
N VAL A 15 5.50 -4.01 -12.58
CA VAL A 15 5.45 -2.90 -11.61
C VAL A 15 4.93 -1.62 -12.25
N PHE A 16 5.46 -1.24 -13.41
CA PHE A 16 5.02 -0.06 -14.15
C PHE A 16 3.57 -0.21 -14.58
N GLY A 17 3.17 -1.37 -15.13
CA GLY A 17 1.81 -1.61 -15.58
C GLY A 17 0.78 -1.53 -14.45
N GLY A 18 1.10 -2.09 -13.27
CA GLY A 18 0.24 -1.99 -12.09
C GLY A 18 0.12 -0.54 -11.59
N LEU A 19 1.25 0.17 -11.45
CA LEU A 19 1.23 1.59 -11.09
C LEU A 19 0.46 2.42 -12.10
N TYR A 20 0.60 2.13 -13.40
CA TYR A 20 -0.05 2.88 -14.47
C TYR A 20 -1.58 2.73 -14.41
N LYS A 21 -2.09 1.53 -14.07
CA LYS A 21 -3.52 1.31 -13.83
C LYS A 21 -4.04 2.13 -12.64
N LEU A 22 -3.21 2.37 -11.65
CA LEU A 22 -3.59 3.15 -10.47
C LEU A 22 -3.50 4.65 -10.72
N ASP A 23 -2.31 5.13 -11.07
CA ASP A 23 -1.98 6.52 -11.29
C ASP A 23 -0.89 6.62 -12.40
N PRO A 24 -1.29 6.98 -13.63
CA PRO A 24 -0.36 7.11 -14.75
C PRO A 24 0.79 8.10 -14.51
N GLU A 25 0.57 9.16 -13.73
CA GLU A 25 1.63 10.13 -13.42
C GLU A 25 2.64 9.55 -12.46
N ALA A 26 2.17 8.87 -11.41
CA ALA A 26 3.05 8.17 -10.48
C ALA A 26 3.86 7.08 -11.20
N ALA A 27 3.26 6.33 -12.12
CA ALA A 27 3.99 5.34 -12.93
C ALA A 27 5.10 5.99 -13.78
N VAL A 28 4.81 7.12 -14.42
CA VAL A 28 5.81 7.88 -15.19
C VAL A 28 6.90 8.43 -14.27
N GLN A 29 6.56 8.91 -13.07
CA GLN A 29 7.52 9.38 -12.07
C GLN A 29 8.43 8.25 -11.58
N PHE A 30 7.86 7.09 -11.24
CA PHE A 30 8.59 5.87 -10.86
C PHE A 30 9.66 5.51 -11.90
N ALA A 31 9.31 5.55 -13.18
CA ALA A 31 10.21 5.18 -14.26
C ALA A 31 11.19 6.31 -14.66
N SER A 32 10.82 7.57 -14.44
CA SER A 32 11.62 8.74 -14.83
C SER A 32 12.70 9.10 -13.80
N ASP A 33 12.44 8.87 -12.51
CA ASP A 33 13.41 9.10 -11.42
C ASP A 33 13.56 7.88 -10.49
N PRO A 34 14.17 6.78 -10.98
CA PRO A 34 14.43 5.61 -10.14
C PRO A 34 15.43 5.87 -9.00
N GLY A 35 16.26 6.91 -9.12
CA GLY A 35 17.17 7.29 -8.05
C GLY A 35 16.44 7.84 -6.82
N GLY A 36 15.31 8.53 -7.02
CA GLY A 36 14.47 9.09 -5.97
C GLY A 36 13.97 8.03 -5.00
N TRP A 37 13.13 7.12 -5.50
CA TRP A 37 12.52 6.07 -4.67
C TRP A 37 13.56 5.03 -4.19
N LEU A 38 14.64 4.78 -4.93
CA LEU A 38 15.70 3.87 -4.48
C LEU A 38 16.45 4.40 -3.25
N ARG A 39 16.68 5.72 -3.17
CA ARG A 39 17.27 6.35 -1.98
C ARG A 39 16.35 6.20 -0.78
N GLN A 40 15.07 6.43 -0.95
CA GLN A 40 14.11 6.27 0.15
C GLN A 40 14.04 4.80 0.60
N LEU A 41 13.94 3.87 -0.35
CA LEU A 41 13.91 2.44 -0.05
C LEU A 41 15.17 1.97 0.68
N SER A 42 16.31 2.63 0.48
CA SER A 42 17.55 2.28 1.20
C SER A 42 17.48 2.52 2.71
N THR A 43 16.59 3.40 3.16
CA THR A 43 16.40 3.77 4.56
C THR A 43 15.15 3.14 5.19
N THR A 44 14.22 2.63 4.40
CA THR A 44 12.99 1.98 4.87
C THR A 44 13.26 0.56 5.37
N SER A 45 13.99 0.41 6.48
CA SER A 45 14.37 -0.90 7.05
C SER A 45 13.74 -1.09 8.42
N THR A 46 13.03 -2.20 8.61
CA THR A 46 12.51 -2.65 9.92
C THR A 46 13.61 -2.92 10.94
N THR A 47 14.87 -3.03 10.50
CA THR A 47 15.99 -3.35 11.39
C THR A 47 16.93 -2.19 11.67
N GLY A 48 16.61 -0.98 11.23
CA GLY A 48 17.42 0.22 11.45
C GLY A 48 18.78 0.23 10.74
N ALA A 49 19.10 -0.81 9.96
CA ALA A 49 20.28 -0.87 9.11
C ALA A 49 19.95 -0.34 7.71
N THR A 50 20.83 0.49 7.15
CA THR A 50 20.76 0.99 5.79
C THR A 50 21.05 -0.11 4.78
N ARG A 51 20.33 -0.12 3.64
CA ARG A 51 20.61 -1.06 2.56
C ARG A 51 21.82 -0.60 1.75
N ARG A 52 22.75 -1.53 1.55
CA ARG A 52 23.78 -1.41 0.53
C ARG A 52 23.38 -2.23 -0.70
N TRP A 53 22.99 -1.53 -1.75
CA TRP A 53 22.66 -2.14 -3.04
C TRP A 53 23.91 -2.74 -3.69
N LEU A 54 23.93 -4.06 -3.85
CA LEU A 54 25.00 -4.79 -4.54
C LEU A 54 24.56 -5.26 -5.93
N VAL A 55 23.27 -5.51 -6.11
CA VAL A 55 22.64 -5.82 -7.40
C VAL A 55 21.43 -4.92 -7.57
N LEU A 56 21.34 -4.26 -8.72
CA LEU A 56 20.18 -3.49 -9.17
C LEU A 56 19.90 -3.92 -10.60
N ARG A 57 18.88 -4.75 -10.81
CA ARG A 57 18.50 -5.23 -12.15
C ARG A 57 17.07 -4.86 -12.49
N CYS A 58 16.89 -4.32 -13.68
CA CYS A 58 15.60 -3.93 -14.23
C CYS A 58 15.35 -4.76 -15.50
N TYR A 59 14.35 -5.63 -15.45
CA TYR A 59 13.95 -6.53 -16.53
C TYR A 59 12.81 -5.86 -17.28
N LEU A 60 13.06 -5.54 -18.55
CA LEU A 60 12.18 -4.67 -19.33
C LEU A 60 11.94 -5.27 -20.71
N ASN A 61 10.69 -5.26 -21.17
CA ASN A 61 10.39 -5.54 -22.57
C ASN A 61 10.70 -4.31 -23.44
N PRO A 62 11.70 -4.35 -24.33
CA PRO A 62 12.09 -3.17 -25.12
C PRO A 62 11.01 -2.71 -26.10
N ALA A 63 10.08 -3.59 -26.44
CA ALA A 63 8.93 -3.31 -27.30
C ALA A 63 7.65 -2.99 -26.52
N GLY A 64 7.66 -3.10 -25.18
CA GLY A 64 6.50 -2.85 -24.33
C GLY A 64 6.09 -1.38 -24.34
N TRP A 65 4.78 -1.13 -24.29
CA TRP A 65 4.25 0.23 -24.28
C TRP A 65 2.90 0.33 -23.56
N VAL A 66 2.59 1.55 -23.11
CA VAL A 66 1.25 1.95 -22.67
C VAL A 66 0.78 3.14 -23.49
N TYR A 67 -0.51 3.45 -23.47
CA TYR A 67 -0.97 4.73 -24.01
C TYR A 67 -0.45 5.88 -23.14
N HIS A 68 -0.12 7.01 -23.74
CA HIS A 68 0.21 8.21 -22.98
C HIS A 68 -1.10 8.84 -22.47
N PRO A 69 -1.18 9.23 -21.19
CA PRO A 69 -2.31 9.98 -20.67
C PRO A 69 -2.24 11.41 -21.22
N ASP A 70 -2.84 11.66 -22.39
CA ASP A 70 -2.94 13.00 -22.98
C ASP A 70 -4.37 13.55 -22.83
N PRO A 71 -4.55 14.72 -22.17
CA PRO A 71 -5.85 15.37 -22.06
C PRO A 71 -6.40 15.92 -23.39
N THR A 72 -5.61 15.94 -24.47
CA THR A 72 -6.06 16.40 -25.80
C THR A 72 -6.80 15.33 -26.60
N GLY A 73 -6.86 14.09 -26.11
CA GLY A 73 -7.59 12.98 -26.75
C GLY A 73 -6.75 12.15 -27.74
N GLU A 74 -5.54 12.59 -28.08
CA GLU A 74 -4.57 11.73 -28.77
C GLU A 74 -3.99 10.72 -27.77
N GLN A 75 -3.96 9.42 -28.11
CA GLN A 75 -3.35 8.41 -27.26
C GLN A 75 -2.06 7.88 -27.91
N PRO A 76 -0.96 8.66 -27.93
CA PRO A 76 0.29 8.17 -28.50
C PRO A 76 0.87 7.08 -27.61
N ARG A 77 1.60 6.14 -28.20
CA ARG A 77 2.27 5.08 -27.46
C ARG A 77 3.46 5.64 -26.67
N LEU A 78 3.46 5.40 -25.37
CA LEU A 78 4.57 5.60 -24.45
C LEU A 78 5.34 4.28 -24.32
N PHE A 79 6.46 4.19 -25.04
CA PHE A 79 7.32 3.00 -25.02
C PHE A 79 8.18 2.95 -23.74
N PHE A 80 8.30 1.75 -23.16
CA PHE A 80 9.10 1.52 -21.96
C PHE A 80 10.59 1.82 -22.16
N SER A 81 11.09 1.61 -23.38
CA SER A 81 12.47 1.93 -23.77
C SER A 81 12.86 3.40 -23.52
N LYS A 82 11.89 4.33 -23.46
CA LYS A 82 12.10 5.74 -23.08
C LYS A 82 12.72 5.89 -21.69
N PHE A 83 12.44 4.97 -20.77
CA PHE A 83 12.87 5.05 -19.37
C PHE A 83 14.25 4.41 -19.11
N ARG A 84 14.79 3.64 -20.06
CA ARG A 84 16.11 3.00 -19.93
C ARG A 84 17.23 3.97 -19.47
N PRO A 85 17.37 5.20 -20.02
CA PRO A 85 18.41 6.12 -19.58
C PRO A 85 18.29 6.52 -18.10
N SER A 86 17.06 6.62 -17.57
CA SER A 86 16.83 6.95 -16.16
C SER A 86 17.29 5.83 -15.24
N PHE A 87 16.97 4.58 -15.55
CA PHE A 87 17.42 3.41 -14.78
C PHE A 87 18.95 3.24 -14.82
N VAL A 88 19.56 3.38 -16.00
CA VAL A 88 21.03 3.32 -16.14
C VAL A 88 21.71 4.40 -15.31
N ARG A 89 21.18 5.63 -15.32
CA ARG A 89 21.72 6.74 -14.50
C ARG A 89 21.58 6.47 -13.00
N ALA A 90 20.54 5.77 -12.58
CA ALA A 90 20.32 5.36 -11.19
C ALA A 90 21.15 4.12 -10.78
N GLY A 91 21.96 3.55 -11.68
CA GLY A 91 22.86 2.43 -11.38
C GLY A 91 22.28 1.04 -11.64
N PHE A 92 21.14 0.94 -12.32
CA PHE A 92 20.57 -0.34 -12.71
C PHE A 92 21.27 -0.94 -13.95
N GLU A 93 21.49 -2.24 -13.93
CA GLU A 93 21.65 -3.05 -15.13
C GLU A 93 20.27 -3.29 -15.75
N VAL A 94 20.02 -2.75 -16.94
CA VAL A 94 18.74 -2.92 -17.66
C VAL A 94 18.85 -4.08 -18.65
N ILE A 95 18.11 -5.15 -18.36
CA ILE A 95 18.11 -6.42 -19.10
C ILE A 95 16.91 -6.44 -20.04
N ASP A 96 17.17 -6.66 -21.33
CA ASP A 96 16.11 -6.80 -22.33
C ASP A 96 15.46 -8.18 -22.22
N CYS A 97 14.15 -8.18 -21.95
CA CYS A 97 13.30 -9.35 -21.88
C CYS A 97 12.22 -9.28 -22.97
N PRO A 98 12.57 -9.49 -24.25
CA PRO A 98 11.58 -9.51 -25.32
C PRO A 98 10.63 -10.69 -25.15
N ARG A 99 9.35 -10.48 -25.45
CA ARG A 99 8.35 -11.55 -25.41
C ARG A 99 8.51 -12.45 -26.63
N TYR A 100 8.96 -13.68 -26.41
CA TYR A 100 9.04 -14.72 -27.43
C TYR A 100 7.72 -15.52 -27.42
N SER A 101 6.84 -15.26 -28.40
CA SER A 101 5.45 -15.73 -28.41
C SER A 101 4.63 -15.20 -27.23
N GLY A 102 3.29 -15.25 -27.29
CA GLY A 102 2.38 -14.54 -26.38
C GLY A 102 2.44 -14.87 -24.87
N THR A 103 3.46 -15.58 -24.40
CA THR A 103 3.67 -15.91 -22.98
C THR A 103 4.48 -14.82 -22.27
N LYS A 104 3.99 -14.36 -21.11
CA LYS A 104 4.55 -13.25 -20.31
C LYS A 104 5.82 -13.63 -19.52
N ASN A 105 6.23 -14.91 -19.54
CA ASN A 105 7.05 -15.50 -18.48
C ASN A 105 8.58 -15.31 -18.65
N ALA A 106 9.03 -14.57 -19.66
CA ALA A 106 10.46 -14.46 -19.96
C ALA A 106 11.23 -13.65 -18.91
N ALA A 107 10.62 -12.56 -18.42
CA ALA A 107 11.19 -11.75 -17.34
C ALA A 107 11.24 -12.56 -16.04
N ASP A 108 10.17 -13.27 -15.70
CA ASP A 108 10.07 -14.05 -14.46
C ASP A 108 11.13 -15.15 -14.39
N ILE A 109 11.25 -15.95 -15.46
CA ILE A 109 12.28 -16.99 -15.55
C ILE A 109 13.68 -16.37 -15.39
N ARG A 110 13.92 -15.22 -16.02
CA ARG A 110 15.22 -14.58 -15.95
C ARG A 110 15.54 -14.04 -14.56
N ILE A 111 14.57 -13.41 -13.91
CA ILE A 111 14.67 -12.95 -12.52
C ILE A 111 15.00 -14.13 -11.60
N VAL A 112 14.28 -15.24 -11.74
CA VAL A 112 14.51 -16.45 -10.92
C VAL A 112 15.93 -17.00 -11.11
N VAL A 113 16.39 -17.14 -12.36
CA VAL A 113 17.75 -17.60 -12.65
C VAL A 113 18.80 -16.68 -12.03
N ASP A 114 18.69 -15.38 -12.28
CA ASP A 114 19.65 -14.38 -11.81
C ASP A 114 19.68 -14.27 -10.27
N ALA A 115 18.53 -14.44 -9.61
CA ALA A 115 18.42 -14.45 -8.15
C ALA A 115 19.06 -15.72 -7.53
N LEU A 116 18.87 -16.89 -8.17
CA LEU A 116 19.51 -18.14 -7.74
C LEU A 116 21.02 -18.14 -7.97
N ASP A 117 21.49 -17.51 -9.04
CA ASP A 117 22.92 -17.31 -9.30
C ASP A 117 23.54 -16.40 -8.22
N ALA A 118 22.87 -15.30 -7.87
CA ALA A 118 23.31 -14.44 -6.76
C ALA A 118 23.27 -15.16 -5.41
N LEU A 119 22.26 -16.00 -5.16
CA LEU A 119 22.17 -16.82 -3.96
C LEU A 119 23.35 -17.81 -3.84
N SER A 120 23.86 -18.29 -4.98
CA SER A 120 24.93 -19.28 -5.07
C SER A 120 26.34 -18.66 -5.17
N ALA A 121 26.44 -17.33 -5.26
CA ALA A 121 27.71 -16.63 -5.36
C ALA A 121 28.50 -16.63 -4.04
N ASP A 122 29.81 -16.41 -4.12
CA ASP A 122 30.67 -16.25 -2.93
C ASP A 122 30.25 -15.06 -2.05
N THR A 123 29.62 -14.06 -2.66
CA THR A 123 29.07 -12.91 -1.93
C THR A 123 27.77 -13.29 -1.24
N ARG A 124 27.76 -13.20 0.09
CA ARG A 124 26.51 -13.31 0.87
C ARG A 124 25.73 -11.99 0.77
N TYR A 125 24.59 -12.05 0.09
CA TYR A 125 23.52 -11.08 0.17
C TYR A 125 22.66 -11.40 1.39
N ASP A 126 22.24 -10.39 2.14
CA ASP A 126 21.42 -10.55 3.35
C ASP A 126 19.93 -10.46 3.02
N GLU A 127 19.58 -9.69 1.99
CA GLU A 127 18.20 -9.43 1.56
C GLU A 127 18.07 -9.46 0.04
N PHE A 128 16.93 -9.97 -0.42
CA PHE A 128 16.49 -9.98 -1.81
C PHE A 128 15.18 -9.19 -1.93
N VAL A 129 15.20 -8.13 -2.73
CA VAL A 129 14.02 -7.35 -3.08
C VAL A 129 13.52 -7.83 -4.44
N ILE A 130 12.32 -8.43 -4.47
CA ILE A 130 11.66 -8.90 -5.68
C ILE A 130 10.51 -7.94 -5.96
N ALA A 131 10.70 -7.07 -6.96
CA ALA A 131 9.67 -6.13 -7.38
C ALA A 131 8.87 -6.72 -8.54
N SER A 132 7.85 -7.49 -8.18
CA SER A 132 6.86 -8.11 -9.05
C SER A 132 5.61 -8.47 -8.22
N GLY A 133 4.44 -8.42 -8.85
CA GLY A 133 3.19 -8.95 -8.29
C GLY A 133 2.88 -10.40 -8.68
N ASP A 134 3.79 -11.10 -9.37
CA ASP A 134 3.53 -12.47 -9.84
C ASP A 134 3.78 -13.53 -8.76
N SER A 135 2.71 -14.22 -8.36
CA SER A 135 2.75 -15.30 -7.37
C SER A 135 3.52 -16.54 -7.84
N ASP A 136 3.79 -16.69 -9.14
CA ASP A 136 4.60 -17.81 -9.66
C ASP A 136 6.05 -17.77 -9.14
N MET A 137 6.48 -16.66 -8.53
CA MET A 137 7.77 -16.53 -7.85
C MET A 137 7.80 -17.12 -6.43
N THR A 138 6.70 -17.66 -5.91
CA THR A 138 6.62 -18.32 -4.59
C THR A 138 7.75 -19.34 -4.35
N PRO A 139 8.11 -20.25 -5.30
CA PRO A 139 9.21 -21.20 -5.10
C PRO A 139 10.58 -20.54 -4.93
N LEU A 140 10.82 -19.38 -5.58
CA LEU A 140 12.06 -18.61 -5.40
C LEU A 140 12.15 -18.10 -3.96
N LEU A 141 11.09 -17.48 -3.44
CA LEU A 141 11.05 -16.96 -2.07
C LEU A 141 11.27 -18.08 -1.04
N GLN A 142 10.68 -19.26 -1.24
CA GLN A 142 10.95 -20.42 -0.40
C GLN A 142 12.43 -20.83 -0.42
N ARG A 143 13.09 -20.77 -1.58
CA ARG A 143 14.50 -21.13 -1.71
C ARG A 143 15.43 -20.12 -1.03
N LEU A 144 15.09 -18.83 -1.10
CA LEU A 144 15.77 -17.74 -0.41
C LEU A 144 15.63 -17.91 1.10
N ARG A 145 14.41 -18.11 1.61
CA ARG A 145 14.12 -18.35 3.03
C ARG A 145 14.83 -19.58 3.58
N ARG A 146 14.84 -20.70 2.84
CA ARG A 146 15.60 -21.91 3.20
C ARG A 146 17.11 -21.66 3.33
N SER A 147 17.62 -20.64 2.66
CA SER A 147 19.03 -20.27 2.70
C SER A 147 19.33 -19.20 3.74
N ASP A 148 18.37 -18.87 4.62
CA ASP A 148 18.49 -17.81 5.64
C ASP A 148 18.75 -16.44 5.00
N ARG A 149 17.86 -16.04 4.09
CA ARG A 149 17.85 -14.74 3.40
C ARG A 149 16.54 -14.04 3.66
N ARG A 150 16.61 -12.73 3.88
CA ARG A 150 15.43 -11.90 3.97
C ARG A 150 14.84 -11.62 2.59
N THR A 151 13.54 -11.49 2.52
CA THR A 151 12.83 -11.17 1.28
C THR A 151 11.89 -9.99 1.47
N MET A 152 11.93 -9.06 0.52
CA MET A 152 10.94 -8.00 0.38
C MET A 152 10.26 -8.14 -0.97
N ILE A 153 8.94 -8.14 -0.98
CA ILE A 153 8.15 -8.05 -2.22
C ILE A 153 7.76 -6.58 -2.43
N VAL A 154 7.89 -6.09 -3.66
CA VAL A 154 7.29 -4.81 -4.07
C VAL A 154 6.22 -5.13 -5.11
N SER A 155 4.96 -4.91 -4.77
CA SER A 155 3.82 -5.24 -5.64
C SER A 155 2.93 -4.02 -5.87
N PRO A 156 2.65 -3.64 -7.14
CA PRO A 156 1.75 -2.53 -7.46
C PRO A 156 0.27 -2.94 -7.41
N ALA A 157 -0.04 -4.21 -7.16
CA ALA A 157 -1.37 -4.79 -7.11
C ALA A 157 -1.50 -5.72 -5.90
N ASP A 158 -2.74 -6.12 -5.59
CA ASP A 158 -3.00 -7.09 -4.55
C ASP A 158 -2.31 -8.41 -4.91
N ALA A 159 -1.22 -8.71 -4.21
CA ALA A 159 -0.49 -9.96 -4.35
C ALA A 159 -1.21 -11.07 -3.58
N ALA A 160 -1.18 -12.31 -4.09
CA ALA A 160 -1.79 -13.44 -3.42
C ALA A 160 -1.23 -13.63 -1.99
N GLU A 161 -2.08 -13.99 -1.04
CA GLU A 161 -1.70 -14.17 0.38
C GLU A 161 -0.56 -15.20 0.54
N ALA A 162 -0.59 -16.28 -0.24
CA ALA A 162 0.47 -17.28 -0.26
C ALA A 162 1.83 -16.70 -0.70
N PHE A 163 1.83 -15.68 -1.55
CA PHE A 163 3.04 -15.00 -2.01
C PHE A 163 3.54 -14.00 -0.96
N THR A 164 2.65 -13.20 -0.37
CA THR A 164 2.99 -12.18 0.62
C THR A 164 3.40 -12.78 1.98
N SER A 165 2.72 -13.82 2.45
CA SER A 165 3.00 -14.49 3.74
C SER A 165 4.38 -15.17 3.84
N ILE A 166 5.02 -15.44 2.70
CA ILE A 166 6.37 -16.01 2.67
C ILE A 166 7.43 -14.92 2.81
N ALA A 167 7.12 -13.68 2.43
CA ALA A 167 8.05 -12.56 2.49
C ALA A 167 8.20 -12.02 3.91
N ASP A 168 9.38 -11.49 4.23
CA ASP A 168 9.60 -10.80 5.51
C ASP A 168 9.00 -9.39 5.51
N GLN A 169 8.90 -8.76 4.33
CA GLN A 169 8.33 -7.43 4.13
C GLN A 169 7.55 -7.37 2.81
N VAL A 170 6.45 -6.62 2.80
CA VAL A 170 5.66 -6.35 1.60
C VAL A 170 5.49 -4.85 1.45
N LEU A 171 5.93 -4.33 0.31
CA LEU A 171 5.69 -2.96 -0.13
C LEU A 171 4.56 -3.02 -1.14
N ASP A 172 3.34 -2.82 -0.64
CA ASP A 172 2.12 -2.85 -1.44
C ASP A 172 1.97 -1.61 -2.34
N SER A 173 0.86 -1.55 -3.07
CA SER A 173 0.57 -0.44 -3.98
C SER A 173 0.52 0.93 -3.29
N GLN A 174 0.08 0.99 -2.02
CA GLN A 174 -0.02 2.25 -1.27
C GLN A 174 1.36 2.74 -0.87
N HIS A 175 2.17 1.85 -0.29
CA HIS A 175 3.55 2.14 0.07
C HIS A 175 4.37 2.52 -1.17
N LEU A 176 4.12 1.88 -2.31
CA LEU A 176 4.86 2.17 -3.55
C LEU A 176 4.52 3.54 -4.10
N LEU A 177 3.25 3.93 -4.06
CA LEU A 177 2.81 5.26 -4.46
C LEU A 177 3.37 6.34 -3.51
N ALA A 178 3.29 6.12 -2.20
CA ALA A 178 3.90 7.01 -1.21
C ALA A 178 5.40 7.19 -1.47
N LEU A 179 6.14 6.09 -1.65
CA LEU A 179 7.56 6.08 -1.95
C LEU A 179 7.90 6.85 -3.24
N VAL A 180 7.12 6.67 -4.29
CA VAL A 180 7.34 7.35 -5.56
C VAL A 180 7.05 8.85 -5.45
N GLN A 181 6.05 9.22 -4.64
CA GLN A 181 5.65 10.60 -4.38
C GLN A 181 6.55 11.30 -3.36
N GLY A 182 7.47 10.57 -2.74
CA GLY A 182 8.42 11.11 -1.78
C GLY A 182 7.93 11.12 -0.32
N GLU A 183 6.79 10.49 -0.04
CA GLU A 183 6.21 10.39 1.30
C GLU A 183 6.90 9.31 2.14
N SER A 184 6.77 9.41 3.47
CA SER A 184 7.29 8.38 4.39
C SER A 184 6.49 7.10 4.28
N VAL A 185 7.19 5.97 4.18
CA VAL A 185 6.61 4.61 4.21
C VAL A 185 6.82 4.03 5.60
N ASP A 186 5.73 3.73 6.32
CA ASP A 186 5.77 3.00 7.59
C ASP A 186 5.21 1.59 7.37
N PHE A 187 6.01 0.56 7.64
CA PHE A 187 5.63 -0.84 7.47
C PHE A 187 4.91 -1.41 8.71
N ASP A 188 4.86 -0.67 9.82
CA ASP A 188 4.20 -1.11 11.06
C ASP A 188 2.76 -0.58 11.20
N ASP A 189 2.24 0.17 10.21
CA ASP A 189 0.90 0.75 10.22
C ASP A 189 -0.13 -0.14 9.51
N ASP A 190 -0.37 -1.33 10.06
CA ASP A 190 -1.64 -2.02 9.81
C ASP A 190 -2.75 -1.23 10.51
N THR A 191 -3.41 -0.37 9.73
CA THR A 191 -4.69 0.30 10.01
C THR A 191 -4.74 1.10 11.33
N HIS A 192 -4.39 2.39 11.29
CA HIS A 192 -5.31 3.52 11.56
C HIS A 192 -4.52 4.81 11.84
N ASP A 193 -5.04 5.89 11.24
CA ASP A 193 -4.97 7.29 11.69
C ASP A 193 -3.86 8.26 11.20
N GLU A 194 -4.40 9.29 10.53
CA GLU A 194 -4.26 10.72 10.78
C GLU A 194 -2.88 11.43 10.75
N VAL A 195 -2.77 12.23 9.67
CA VAL A 195 -2.28 13.61 9.56
C VAL A 195 -0.81 13.85 9.91
N SER A 196 -0.01 14.02 8.86
CA SER A 196 1.27 14.72 8.90
C SER A 196 1.15 16.10 8.25
N THR A 197 1.80 17.09 8.88
CA THR A 197 2.18 18.37 8.26
C THR A 197 3.65 18.63 8.60
N GLU A 198 4.45 18.87 7.58
CA GLU A 198 5.90 19.06 7.59
C GLU A 198 6.33 20.52 7.88
N PHE A 199 7.49 20.74 8.56
CA PHE A 199 8.75 21.32 8.03
C PHE A 199 9.77 21.81 9.12
N GLU A 200 11.06 21.52 8.88
CA GLU A 200 12.37 22.16 9.30
C GLU A 200 12.60 22.60 10.77
N GLY A 201 13.69 22.30 11.50
CA GLY A 201 15.05 21.84 11.16
C GLY A 201 16.12 22.73 11.83
N ALA A 202 16.78 22.22 12.89
CA ALA A 202 18.08 22.67 13.48
C ALA A 202 18.13 23.22 14.93
N VAL A 203 17.03 23.34 15.69
CA VAL A 203 17.05 23.74 17.13
C VAL A 203 16.86 22.53 18.10
N ALA A 204 16.67 21.33 17.55
CA ALA A 204 15.91 20.24 18.18
C ALA A 204 16.62 19.43 19.30
N ALA A 205 17.95 19.38 19.39
CA ALA A 205 18.61 18.38 20.24
C ALA A 205 18.52 18.62 21.77
N ALA A 206 18.37 19.87 22.23
CA ALA A 206 18.21 20.18 23.65
C ALA A 206 16.74 20.10 24.09
N ASP A 207 15.84 20.59 23.25
CA ASP A 207 14.38 20.61 23.45
C ASP A 207 13.78 19.18 23.43
N GLN A 208 14.35 18.28 22.62
CA GLN A 208 13.93 16.87 22.58
C GLN A 208 14.21 16.10 23.88
N ARG A 209 15.26 16.43 24.64
CA ARG A 209 15.53 15.75 25.91
C ARG A 209 14.54 16.15 27.00
N GLU A 210 14.24 17.45 27.09
CA GLU A 210 13.28 17.97 28.05
C GLU A 210 11.85 17.48 27.74
N GLY A 211 11.47 17.50 26.45
CA GLY A 211 10.19 16.93 26.02
C GLY A 211 10.08 15.41 26.22
N TYR A 212 11.18 14.66 26.06
CA TYR A 212 11.19 13.21 26.32
C TYR A 212 11.04 12.89 27.82
N ASP A 213 11.66 13.67 28.69
CA ASP A 213 11.51 13.49 30.14
C ASP A 213 10.07 13.81 30.60
N GLU A 214 9.43 14.83 30.01
CA GLU A 214 8.02 15.13 30.25
C GLU A 214 7.09 14.01 29.72
N PHE A 215 7.34 13.54 28.50
CA PHE A 215 6.65 12.37 27.93
C PHE A 215 6.74 11.15 28.83
N ARG A 216 7.95 10.82 29.29
CA ARG A 216 8.19 9.71 30.21
C ARG A 216 7.39 9.86 31.49
N SER A 217 7.38 11.06 32.08
CA SER A 217 6.65 11.32 33.32
C SER A 217 5.14 11.12 33.14
N VAL A 218 4.55 11.66 32.08
CA VAL A 218 3.11 11.55 31.83
C VAL A 218 2.71 10.13 31.49
N MET A 219 3.46 9.46 30.60
CA MET A 219 3.19 8.08 30.22
C MET A 219 3.31 7.11 31.39
N THR A 220 4.34 7.26 32.23
CA THR A 220 4.52 6.39 33.41
C THR A 220 3.38 6.60 34.39
N HIS A 221 2.96 7.85 34.62
CA HIS A 221 1.84 8.16 35.51
C HIS A 221 0.51 7.60 35.00
N GLU A 222 0.18 7.80 33.72
CA GLU A 222 -1.04 7.25 33.12
C GLU A 222 -1.04 5.72 33.12
N TYR A 223 0.12 5.11 32.86
CA TYR A 223 0.29 3.65 32.91
C TYR A 223 0.10 3.10 34.33
N ASP A 224 0.63 3.78 35.35
CA ASP A 224 0.53 3.35 36.75
C ASP A 224 -0.90 3.53 37.31
N GLU A 225 -1.59 4.62 36.95
CA GLU A 225 -2.96 4.91 37.41
C GLU A 225 -4.05 4.18 36.61
N ALA A 226 -3.71 3.57 35.46
CA ALA A 226 -4.67 2.88 34.61
C ALA A 226 -5.35 1.71 35.33
N SER A 227 -6.66 1.81 35.54
CA SER A 227 -7.51 0.71 36.01
C SER A 227 -7.96 -0.23 34.88
N GLU A 228 -7.78 0.16 33.62
CA GLU A 228 -8.17 -0.57 32.40
C GLU A 228 -7.12 -0.38 31.29
N PRO A 229 -7.06 -1.24 30.25
CA PRO A 229 -6.20 -1.05 29.09
C PRO A 229 -6.35 0.33 28.45
N LEU A 230 -5.22 0.96 28.15
CA LEU A 230 -5.17 2.33 27.64
C LEU A 230 -5.23 2.37 26.11
N ASN A 231 -6.11 3.19 25.54
CA ASN A 231 -6.20 3.40 24.10
C ASN A 231 -5.02 4.24 23.57
N MET A 232 -4.28 3.66 22.62
CA MET A 232 -3.05 4.24 22.09
C MET A 232 -3.29 5.52 21.28
N ALA A 233 -4.30 5.53 20.40
CA ALA A 233 -4.62 6.71 19.59
C ALA A 233 -5.04 7.90 20.46
N SER A 234 -5.85 7.64 21.49
CA SER A 234 -6.32 8.65 22.45
C SER A 234 -5.16 9.21 23.29
N LEU A 235 -4.25 8.35 23.76
CA LEU A 235 -3.04 8.79 24.47
C LEU A 235 -2.11 9.59 23.56
N ALA A 236 -1.86 9.09 22.35
CA ALA A 236 -1.03 9.76 21.36
C ALA A 236 -1.57 11.16 21.03
N HIS A 237 -2.89 11.29 20.82
CA HIS A 237 -3.55 12.57 20.57
C HIS A 237 -3.41 13.54 21.75
N ARG A 238 -3.67 13.05 22.97
CA ARG A 238 -3.59 13.87 24.19
C ARG A 238 -2.16 14.36 24.47
N LEU A 239 -1.18 13.47 24.32
CA LEU A 239 0.24 13.79 24.49
C LEU A 239 0.76 14.73 23.41
N ARG A 240 0.30 14.57 22.15
CA ARG A 240 0.57 15.55 21.10
C ARG A 240 -0.01 16.93 21.44
N ALA A 241 -1.20 16.99 22.02
CA ALA A 241 -1.81 18.25 22.44
C ALA A 241 -1.07 18.90 23.64
N GLN A 242 -0.51 18.10 24.54
CA GLN A 242 0.18 18.56 25.74
C GLN A 242 1.66 18.93 25.51
N LEU A 243 2.41 18.06 24.83
CA LEU A 243 3.86 18.19 24.60
C LEU A 243 4.18 18.98 23.32
N GLY A 244 3.18 19.17 22.45
CA GLY A 244 3.23 20.04 21.29
C GLY A 244 4.40 19.74 20.34
N ARG A 245 5.11 20.81 19.96
CA ARG A 245 6.17 20.82 18.92
C ARG A 245 7.29 19.81 19.16
N SER A 246 7.60 19.52 20.42
CA SER A 246 8.67 18.58 20.80
C SER A 246 8.43 17.15 20.31
N VAL A 247 7.17 16.73 20.19
CA VAL A 247 6.76 15.39 19.69
C VAL A 247 6.57 15.39 18.18
N SER A 248 5.90 16.40 17.64
CA SER A 248 5.54 16.47 16.22
C SER A 248 6.74 16.69 15.31
N ASP A 249 7.67 17.57 15.69
CA ASP A 249 8.82 17.95 14.83
C ASP A 249 9.95 16.91 14.88
N SER A 250 9.96 16.06 15.91
CA SER A 250 10.99 15.04 16.15
C SER A 250 10.58 13.63 15.74
N GLY A 251 9.32 13.44 15.33
CA GLY A 251 8.76 12.10 15.12
C GLY A 251 8.85 11.28 16.40
N TRP A 252 8.22 11.74 17.48
CA TRP A 252 8.30 11.12 18.80
C TRP A 252 9.73 10.98 19.31
N PHE A 253 10.44 12.09 19.49
CA PHE A 253 11.81 12.17 20.03
C PHE A 253 12.84 11.33 19.25
N GLY A 254 12.62 11.14 17.96
CA GLY A 254 13.47 10.34 17.08
C GLY A 254 13.13 8.85 17.04
N PHE A 255 12.05 8.41 17.70
CA PHE A 255 11.59 7.01 17.67
C PHE A 255 10.70 6.68 16.46
N GLY A 256 10.28 7.69 15.70
CA GLY A 256 9.46 7.57 14.48
C GLY A 256 7.97 7.45 14.77
N SER A 257 7.58 6.65 15.78
CA SER A 257 6.17 6.43 16.13
C SER A 257 5.92 6.46 17.64
N PHE A 258 4.67 6.70 18.02
CA PHE A 258 4.22 6.70 19.41
C PHE A 258 4.53 5.35 20.08
N ALA A 259 4.23 4.26 19.37
CA ALA A 259 4.44 2.91 19.87
C ALA A 259 5.91 2.66 20.24
N ARG A 260 6.85 3.07 19.36
CA ARG A 260 8.29 2.93 19.62
C ARG A 260 8.78 3.83 20.76
N ALA A 261 8.20 5.02 20.91
CA ALA A 261 8.52 5.90 22.04
C ALA A 261 7.99 5.35 23.37
N VAL A 262 6.83 4.68 23.40
CA VAL A 262 6.35 3.99 24.61
C VAL A 262 7.24 2.77 24.93
N GLN A 263 7.65 2.00 23.91
CA GLN A 263 8.55 0.86 24.08
C GLN A 263 9.89 1.26 24.69
N SER A 264 10.42 2.45 24.37
CA SER A 264 11.69 2.93 24.92
C SER A 264 11.63 3.32 26.40
N LEU A 265 10.43 3.42 26.99
CA LEU A 265 10.25 3.67 28.43
C LEU A 265 10.57 2.44 29.29
N ASP A 266 10.59 1.25 28.69
CA ASP A 266 10.84 -0.04 29.36
C ASP A 266 9.95 -0.25 30.60
N LEU A 267 8.65 0.00 30.43
CA LEU A 267 7.65 -0.11 31.50
C LEU A 267 7.44 -1.58 31.91
N PRO A 268 7.28 -1.87 33.21
CA PRO A 268 7.16 -3.24 33.71
C PRO A 268 5.88 -3.91 33.21
N ASN A 269 6.00 -5.15 32.73
CA ASN A 269 4.89 -5.99 32.22
C ASN A 269 4.07 -5.36 31.09
N LEU A 270 4.65 -4.42 30.34
CA LEU A 270 3.99 -3.73 29.24
C LEU A 270 3.64 -4.72 28.11
N ARG A 271 2.38 -4.71 27.71
CA ARG A 271 1.86 -5.34 26.50
C ARG A 271 1.19 -4.29 25.63
N MET A 272 1.29 -4.49 24.32
CA MET A 272 0.75 -3.57 23.32
C MET A 272 0.10 -4.37 22.20
N SER A 273 -1.00 -3.86 21.66
CA SER A 273 -1.65 -4.28 20.42
C SER A 273 -1.74 -3.08 19.46
N GLN A 274 -2.39 -3.24 18.31
CA GLN A 274 -2.60 -2.14 17.35
C GLN A 274 -3.31 -0.92 17.98
N HIS A 275 -4.14 -1.10 19.02
CA HIS A 275 -4.95 -0.01 19.59
C HIS A 275 -4.84 0.18 21.09
N LEU A 276 -4.29 -0.79 21.83
CA LEU A 276 -4.26 -0.78 23.29
C LEU A 276 -2.85 -1.01 23.82
N LEU A 277 -2.55 -0.41 24.97
CA LEU A 277 -1.41 -0.77 25.82
C LEU A 277 -1.91 -1.06 27.23
N TRP A 278 -1.36 -2.10 27.87
CA TRP A 278 -1.80 -2.53 29.21
C TRP A 278 -0.66 -3.19 29.97
N ASP A 279 -0.89 -3.37 31.27
CA ASP A 279 0.00 -4.13 32.15
C ASP A 279 -0.55 -5.55 32.31
N ASP A 280 0.18 -6.54 31.80
CA ASP A 280 -0.20 -7.96 31.80
C ASP A 280 -0.43 -8.53 33.22
N SER A 281 0.15 -7.88 34.24
CA SER A 281 0.00 -8.28 35.64
C SER A 281 -1.20 -7.65 36.34
N ARG A 282 -1.75 -6.56 35.79
CA ARG A 282 -2.88 -5.81 36.38
C ARG A 282 -4.17 -5.95 35.59
N HIS A 283 -4.08 -6.07 34.26
CA HIS A 283 -5.24 -6.11 33.37
C HIS A 283 -5.34 -7.48 32.71
N ALA A 284 -6.53 -8.09 32.72
CA ALA A 284 -6.79 -9.29 31.94
C ALA A 284 -6.73 -8.94 30.44
N ALA A 285 -6.19 -9.84 29.62
CA ALA A 285 -6.16 -9.69 28.17
C ALA A 285 -7.57 -9.33 27.67
N ALA A 286 -7.75 -8.08 27.24
CA ALA A 286 -9.02 -7.63 26.72
C ALA A 286 -9.25 -8.36 25.40
N GLU A 287 -10.16 -9.34 25.39
CA GLU A 287 -10.84 -9.73 24.16
C GLU A 287 -11.39 -8.44 23.53
N SER A 288 -10.83 -8.09 22.38
CA SER A 288 -11.07 -6.90 21.57
C SER A 288 -12.21 -6.00 22.04
N ALA A 289 -11.87 -4.94 22.78
CA ALA A 289 -12.75 -3.79 22.96
C ALA A 289 -12.82 -2.96 21.68
N ALA A 290 -13.37 -3.55 20.61
CA ALA A 290 -13.83 -2.86 19.42
C ALA A 290 -15.20 -2.24 19.72
N ALA A 291 -15.19 -1.16 20.51
CA ALA A 291 -16.34 -0.27 20.65
C ALA A 291 -16.25 0.85 19.60
N SER A 292 -16.03 0.50 18.34
CA SER A 292 -16.59 1.23 17.21
C SER A 292 -17.90 0.53 16.88
N SER A 293 -18.97 1.28 16.62
CA SER A 293 -20.28 0.76 16.26
C SER A 293 -20.18 -0.43 15.29
N GLN A 294 -20.39 -1.66 15.78
CA GLN A 294 -20.37 -2.87 14.97
C GLN A 294 -21.51 -2.79 13.95
N ILE A 295 -21.19 -2.32 12.75
CA ILE A 295 -22.08 -2.39 11.60
C ILE A 295 -22.33 -3.88 11.37
N ALA A 296 -23.59 -4.31 11.48
CA ALA A 296 -23.96 -5.69 11.21
C ALA A 296 -23.90 -5.92 9.69
N LEU A 297 -22.81 -6.54 9.23
CA LEU A 297 -22.62 -6.91 7.84
C LEU A 297 -23.29 -8.28 7.58
N PRO A 298 -23.86 -8.50 6.38
CA PRO A 298 -24.28 -9.83 5.96
C PRO A 298 -23.07 -10.78 5.96
N GLU A 299 -23.26 -12.04 6.32
CA GLU A 299 -22.18 -13.02 6.46
C GLU A 299 -21.24 -13.09 5.23
N PRO A 300 -21.73 -13.05 3.97
CA PRO A 300 -20.84 -13.06 2.81
C PRO A 300 -19.97 -11.79 2.71
N VAL A 301 -20.49 -10.65 3.15
CA VAL A 301 -19.74 -9.37 3.15
C VAL A 301 -18.74 -9.35 4.29
N GLU A 302 -19.11 -9.85 5.47
CA GLU A 302 -18.21 -10.02 6.61
C GLU A 302 -17.01 -10.90 6.24
N ARG A 303 -17.26 -12.03 5.58
CA ARG A 303 -16.23 -12.95 5.09
C ARG A 303 -15.26 -12.27 4.12
N LEU A 304 -15.77 -11.44 3.21
CA LEU A 304 -14.93 -10.66 2.29
C LEU A 304 -14.19 -9.52 2.98
N ALA A 305 -14.78 -8.90 4.00
CA ALA A 305 -14.10 -7.89 4.83
C ALA A 305 -12.88 -8.47 5.54
N ASP A 306 -13.00 -9.68 6.09
CA ASP A 306 -11.91 -10.32 6.81
C ASP A 306 -10.80 -10.84 5.89
N GLN A 307 -11.13 -11.33 4.70
CA GLN A 307 -10.14 -11.98 3.84
C GLN A 307 -9.57 -11.09 2.72
N LEU A 308 -10.28 -10.03 2.35
CA LEU A 308 -9.87 -9.12 1.26
C LEU A 308 -9.63 -7.69 1.74
N ASP A 309 -9.69 -7.45 3.05
CA ASP A 309 -9.63 -6.13 3.70
C ASP A 309 -10.69 -5.16 3.15
N LEU A 310 -11.87 -5.68 2.79
CA LEU A 310 -12.97 -4.86 2.29
C LEU A 310 -13.42 -3.88 3.40
N PRO A 311 -13.49 -2.56 3.12
CA PRO A 311 -13.90 -1.59 4.12
C PRO A 311 -15.27 -1.89 4.72
N ARG A 312 -15.32 -1.91 6.06
CA ARG A 312 -16.53 -2.14 6.86
C ARG A 312 -17.39 -0.88 6.89
N LEU A 313 -18.12 -0.63 5.81
CA LEU A 313 -18.96 0.55 5.62
C LEU A 313 -20.45 0.18 5.50
N PRO A 314 -21.38 1.04 5.97
CA PRO A 314 -22.81 0.86 5.77
C PRO A 314 -23.18 0.85 4.27
N ASP A 315 -24.16 0.02 3.90
CA ASP A 315 -24.67 -0.10 2.53
C ASP A 315 -25.08 1.24 1.90
N SER A 316 -25.72 2.10 2.68
CA SER A 316 -26.19 3.43 2.27
C SER A 316 -25.07 4.40 1.87
N TRP A 317 -23.80 4.12 2.23
CA TRP A 317 -22.69 5.03 1.97
C TRP A 317 -22.06 4.82 0.59
N TRP A 318 -22.14 3.61 0.02
CA TRP A 318 -21.47 3.28 -1.25
C TRP A 318 -21.88 4.18 -2.42
N PRO A 319 -23.18 4.49 -2.65
CA PRO A 319 -23.57 5.39 -3.74
C PRO A 319 -22.96 6.79 -3.62
N ALA A 320 -22.85 7.34 -2.39
CA ALA A 320 -22.24 8.64 -2.15
C ALA A 320 -20.73 8.63 -2.40
N ILE A 321 -20.05 7.53 -2.05
CA ILE A 321 -18.62 7.33 -2.36
C ILE A 321 -18.40 7.32 -3.87
N TYR A 322 -19.17 6.52 -4.62
CA TYR A 322 -19.04 6.45 -6.08
C TYR A 322 -19.34 7.80 -6.76
N GLN A 323 -20.36 8.52 -6.28
CA GLN A 323 -20.68 9.84 -6.81
C GLN A 323 -19.57 10.85 -6.56
N THR A 324 -19.04 10.91 -5.34
CA THR A 324 -17.93 11.81 -5.00
C THR A 324 -16.68 11.52 -5.84
N LEU A 325 -16.37 10.24 -6.07
CA LEU A 325 -15.27 9.83 -6.94
C LEU A 325 -15.49 10.26 -8.40
N ALA A 326 -16.71 10.12 -8.92
CA ALA A 326 -17.06 10.56 -10.27
C ALA A 326 -16.96 12.09 -10.41
N ASP A 327 -17.37 12.84 -9.39
CA ASP A 327 -17.27 14.30 -9.35
C ASP A 327 -15.80 14.74 -9.37
N TYR A 328 -14.92 14.06 -8.62
CA TYR A 328 -13.48 14.30 -8.66
C TYR A 328 -12.92 14.05 -10.07
N ALA A 329 -13.23 12.90 -10.67
CA ALA A 329 -12.74 12.53 -12.01
C ALA A 329 -13.19 13.52 -13.11
N GLN A 330 -14.37 14.12 -12.97
CA GLN A 330 -14.89 15.12 -13.91
C GLN A 330 -14.27 16.52 -13.73
N SER A 331 -13.91 16.88 -12.49
CA SER A 331 -13.52 18.25 -12.15
C SER A 331 -12.01 18.45 -11.99
N HIS A 332 -11.25 17.38 -11.78
CA HIS A 332 -9.82 17.44 -11.50
C HIS A 332 -9.03 16.52 -12.43
N ARG A 333 -7.77 16.90 -12.66
CA ARG A 333 -6.79 15.96 -13.21
C ARG A 333 -6.51 14.88 -12.16
N PHE A 334 -6.57 13.62 -12.56
CA PHE A 334 -6.43 12.52 -11.63
C PHE A 334 -5.03 12.49 -10.99
N ASN A 335 -5.03 12.30 -9.67
CA ASN A 335 -3.86 12.04 -8.84
C ASN A 335 -4.39 11.33 -7.59
N LEU A 336 -3.90 10.13 -7.27
CA LEU A 336 -4.54 9.30 -6.24
C LEU A 336 -4.55 9.97 -4.86
N ASN A 337 -3.43 10.60 -4.49
CA ASN A 337 -3.26 11.22 -3.19
C ASN A 337 -4.24 12.40 -3.00
N ARG A 338 -4.32 13.30 -3.98
CA ARG A 338 -5.31 14.40 -3.98
C ARG A 338 -6.74 13.88 -4.04
N CYS A 339 -7.01 12.85 -4.84
CA CYS A 339 -8.33 12.23 -4.97
C CYS A 339 -8.84 11.73 -3.62
N THR A 340 -8.04 10.92 -2.93
CA THR A 340 -8.41 10.33 -1.63
C THR A 340 -8.61 11.39 -0.55
N GLY A 341 -7.75 12.41 -0.50
CA GLY A 341 -7.89 13.52 0.45
C GLY A 341 -9.15 14.34 0.19
N TRP A 342 -9.37 14.75 -1.07
CA TRP A 342 -10.52 15.54 -1.47
C TRP A 342 -11.84 14.79 -1.23
N CYS A 343 -11.93 13.51 -1.63
CA CYS A 343 -13.14 12.72 -1.44
C CYS A 343 -13.45 12.48 0.04
N ARG A 344 -12.43 12.20 0.88
CA ARG A 344 -12.61 12.11 2.33
C ARG A 344 -13.24 13.38 2.88
N ASP A 345 -12.72 14.54 2.52
CA ASP A 345 -13.21 15.82 3.01
C ASP A 345 -14.65 16.09 2.56
N GLN A 346 -14.97 15.83 1.27
CA GLN A 346 -16.34 15.97 0.76
C GLN A 346 -17.34 15.02 1.42
N LEU A 347 -16.96 13.75 1.64
CA LEU A 347 -17.82 12.77 2.32
C LEU A 347 -18.04 13.15 3.79
N ARG A 348 -17.00 13.64 4.48
CA ARG A 348 -17.13 14.13 5.86
C ARG A 348 -18.08 15.32 5.96
N ASP A 349 -18.03 16.24 5.00
CA ASP A 349 -18.94 17.39 4.96
C ASP A 349 -20.41 16.97 4.72
N GLN A 350 -20.63 15.80 4.10
CA GLN A 350 -21.94 15.16 3.95
C GLN A 350 -22.37 14.34 5.19
N GLY A 351 -21.56 14.32 6.26
CA GLY A 351 -21.81 13.55 7.47
C GLY A 351 -21.40 12.07 7.37
N LEU A 352 -20.59 11.71 6.37
CA LEU A 352 -20.10 10.35 6.12
C LEU A 352 -18.60 10.26 6.46
N PRO A 353 -18.20 9.79 7.65
CA PRO A 353 -16.80 9.73 8.08
C PRO A 353 -16.06 8.55 7.41
N VAL A 354 -15.85 8.60 6.09
CA VAL A 354 -15.10 7.60 5.33
C VAL A 354 -13.61 7.94 5.37
N SER A 355 -12.75 6.96 5.68
CA SER A 355 -11.30 7.15 5.74
C SER A 355 -10.66 7.29 4.35
N ARG A 356 -9.48 7.91 4.26
CA ARG A 356 -8.71 7.97 3.00
C ARG A 356 -8.36 6.58 2.48
N ASN A 357 -8.05 5.64 3.37
CA ASN A 357 -7.71 4.26 3.02
C ASN A 357 -8.92 3.53 2.41
N ALA A 358 -10.11 3.72 2.97
CA ALA A 358 -11.34 3.17 2.39
C ALA A 358 -11.62 3.77 1.01
N VAL A 359 -11.45 5.08 0.83
CA VAL A 359 -11.57 5.71 -0.50
C VAL A 359 -10.52 5.15 -1.47
N ALA A 360 -9.26 5.03 -1.03
CA ALA A 360 -8.18 4.50 -1.85
C ALA A 360 -8.46 3.05 -2.28
N PHE A 361 -8.99 2.23 -1.38
CA PHE A 361 -9.42 0.86 -1.67
C PHE A 361 -10.45 0.82 -2.81
N VAL A 362 -11.45 1.70 -2.76
CA VAL A 362 -12.47 1.80 -3.82
C VAL A 362 -11.87 2.28 -5.14
N VAL A 363 -10.99 3.28 -5.12
CA VAL A 363 -10.31 3.78 -6.34
C VAL A 363 -9.48 2.67 -6.99
N ARG A 364 -8.69 1.94 -6.21
CA ARG A 364 -7.88 0.82 -6.72
C ARG A 364 -8.78 -0.27 -7.30
N GLY A 365 -9.81 -0.68 -6.56
CA GLY A 365 -10.74 -1.71 -7.02
C GLY A 365 -11.48 -1.31 -8.29
N ALA A 366 -11.89 -0.05 -8.41
CA ALA A 366 -12.50 0.48 -9.64
C ALA A 366 -11.50 0.47 -10.82
N SER A 367 -10.24 0.88 -10.61
CA SER A 367 -9.20 0.84 -11.64
C SER A 367 -8.89 -0.57 -12.13
N PHE A 368 -8.70 -1.54 -11.22
CA PHE A 368 -8.46 -2.94 -11.60
C PHE A 368 -9.71 -3.63 -12.17
N GLY A 369 -10.90 -3.19 -11.78
CA GLY A 369 -12.18 -3.59 -12.36
C GLY A 369 -12.53 -2.91 -13.69
N GLY A 370 -11.61 -2.18 -14.31
CA GLY A 370 -11.78 -1.60 -15.65
C GLY A 370 -12.49 -0.25 -15.71
N SER A 371 -12.71 0.42 -14.58
CA SER A 371 -13.24 1.78 -14.50
C SER A 371 -12.26 2.74 -13.83
N PRO A 372 -11.06 2.97 -14.42
CA PRO A 372 -10.08 3.87 -13.86
C PRO A 372 -10.56 5.32 -13.85
N LEU A 373 -10.35 6.02 -12.75
CA LEU A 373 -10.78 7.41 -12.57
C LEU A 373 -10.06 8.41 -13.51
N HIS A 374 -8.90 8.03 -14.05
CA HIS A 374 -8.17 8.82 -15.04
C HIS A 374 -8.65 8.56 -16.49
N GLY A 375 -9.67 7.71 -16.68
CA GLY A 375 -10.23 7.38 -17.97
C GLY A 375 -10.75 8.60 -18.74
N GLN A 376 -10.73 8.52 -20.06
CA GLN A 376 -11.30 9.53 -20.95
C GLN A 376 -12.34 8.88 -21.88
N PRO A 377 -13.62 9.27 -21.83
CA PRO A 377 -14.20 10.27 -20.93
C PRO A 377 -14.14 9.84 -19.44
N PRO A 378 -14.22 10.79 -18.48
CA PRO A 378 -14.25 10.46 -17.05
C PRO A 378 -15.37 9.48 -16.70
N PRO A 379 -15.11 8.47 -15.84
CA PRO A 379 -16.12 7.47 -15.52
C PRO A 379 -17.26 8.05 -14.67
N THR A 380 -18.45 7.52 -14.90
CA THR A 380 -19.65 7.80 -14.09
C THR A 380 -19.63 7.02 -12.77
N ALA A 381 -20.41 7.45 -11.79
CA ALA A 381 -20.56 6.74 -10.52
C ALA A 381 -20.99 5.27 -10.70
N ALA A 382 -21.87 5.00 -11.68
CA ALA A 382 -22.31 3.65 -12.01
C ALA A 382 -21.18 2.78 -12.57
N GLN A 383 -20.30 3.33 -13.41
CA GLN A 383 -19.13 2.62 -13.93
C GLN A 383 -18.13 2.34 -12.80
N ILE A 384 -17.84 3.33 -11.94
CA ILE A 384 -16.96 3.16 -10.77
C ILE A 384 -17.49 2.05 -9.85
N GLY A 385 -18.78 2.08 -9.50
CA GLY A 385 -19.41 1.05 -8.67
C GLY A 385 -19.36 -0.34 -9.31
N ALA A 386 -19.71 -0.45 -10.61
CA ALA A 386 -19.65 -1.70 -11.34
C ALA A 386 -18.22 -2.28 -11.39
N GLY A 387 -17.23 -1.44 -11.70
CA GLY A 387 -15.82 -1.84 -11.71
C GLY A 387 -15.35 -2.30 -10.34
N PHE A 388 -15.66 -1.53 -9.29
CA PHE A 388 -15.28 -1.87 -7.92
C PHE A 388 -15.88 -3.21 -7.47
N VAL A 389 -17.19 -3.39 -7.63
CA VAL A 389 -17.89 -4.62 -7.22
C VAL A 389 -17.41 -5.81 -8.05
N GLY A 390 -17.23 -5.64 -9.37
CA GLY A 390 -16.66 -6.68 -10.23
C GLY A 390 -15.26 -7.10 -9.77
N ASN A 391 -14.41 -6.14 -9.40
CA ASN A 391 -13.09 -6.43 -8.87
C ASN A 391 -13.13 -7.20 -7.54
N VAL A 392 -14.03 -6.83 -6.61
CA VAL A 392 -14.19 -7.55 -5.34
C VAL A 392 -14.59 -9.01 -5.57
N LEU A 393 -15.53 -9.27 -6.49
CA LEU A 393 -15.96 -10.63 -6.81
C LEU A 393 -14.86 -11.44 -7.50
N ASN A 394 -14.13 -10.84 -8.45
CA ASN A 394 -13.00 -11.49 -9.11
C ASN A 394 -11.87 -11.80 -8.11
N ARG A 395 -11.64 -10.91 -7.13
CA ARG A 395 -10.69 -11.16 -6.04
C ARG A 395 -11.15 -12.30 -5.13
N ALA A 396 -12.43 -12.39 -4.82
CA ALA A 396 -12.98 -13.51 -4.05
C ALA A 396 -12.76 -14.85 -4.79
N GLU A 397 -13.02 -14.89 -6.09
CA GLU A 397 -12.76 -16.07 -6.92
C GLU A 397 -11.28 -16.45 -6.96
N ALA A 398 -10.39 -15.46 -7.15
CA ALA A 398 -8.95 -15.67 -7.17
C ALA A 398 -8.38 -16.13 -5.81
N ALA A 399 -9.03 -15.74 -4.71
CA ALA A 399 -8.70 -16.19 -3.36
C ALA A 399 -9.35 -17.55 -3.01
N GLU A 400 -9.95 -18.24 -3.99
CA GLU A 400 -10.68 -19.49 -3.78
C GLU A 400 -11.77 -19.39 -2.70
N LEU A 401 -12.46 -18.24 -2.63
CA LEU A 401 -13.61 -18.00 -1.76
C LEU A 401 -14.91 -18.27 -2.53
N PRO A 402 -15.44 -19.51 -2.52
CA PRO A 402 -16.65 -19.82 -3.26
C PRO A 402 -17.83 -19.04 -2.68
N LEU A 403 -18.48 -18.26 -3.54
CA LEU A 403 -19.75 -17.59 -3.26
C LEU A 403 -20.82 -18.22 -4.16
N SER A 404 -21.94 -18.61 -3.57
CA SER A 404 -23.15 -19.00 -4.30
C SER A 404 -23.79 -17.79 -4.99
N ASP A 405 -24.65 -18.03 -5.98
CA ASP A 405 -25.36 -16.96 -6.70
C ASP A 405 -26.15 -16.02 -5.77
N GLU A 406 -26.71 -16.56 -4.67
CA GLU A 406 -27.44 -15.80 -3.65
C GLU A 406 -26.50 -14.92 -2.80
N GLU A 407 -25.33 -15.44 -2.44
CA GLU A 407 -24.28 -14.69 -1.73
C GLU A 407 -23.72 -13.58 -2.62
N VAL A 408 -23.49 -13.85 -3.91
CA VAL A 408 -23.07 -12.84 -4.89
C VAL A 408 -24.10 -11.72 -5.01
N ALA A 409 -25.39 -12.06 -5.10
CA ALA A 409 -26.46 -11.07 -5.11
C ALA A 409 -26.51 -10.23 -3.83
N THR A 410 -26.24 -10.85 -2.67
CA THR A 410 -26.17 -10.18 -1.37
C THR A 410 -25.02 -9.18 -1.31
N VAL A 411 -23.81 -9.59 -1.72
CA VAL A 411 -22.62 -8.71 -1.77
C VAL A 411 -22.86 -7.54 -2.72
N ARG A 412 -23.39 -7.82 -3.92
CA ARG A 412 -23.77 -6.80 -4.92
C ARG A 412 -24.75 -5.77 -4.36
N ALA A 413 -25.81 -6.23 -3.70
CA ALA A 413 -26.80 -5.34 -3.10
C ALA A 413 -26.18 -4.48 -1.98
N TRP A 414 -25.36 -5.09 -1.10
CA TRP A 414 -24.71 -4.37 -0.01
C TRP A 414 -23.77 -3.27 -0.50
N LEU A 415 -23.00 -3.54 -1.57
CA LEU A 415 -22.08 -2.58 -2.17
C LEU A 415 -22.76 -1.56 -3.09
N GLY A 416 -24.10 -1.48 -3.07
CA GLY A 416 -24.89 -0.49 -3.80
C GLY A 416 -25.05 -0.79 -5.29
N PHE A 417 -24.91 -2.04 -5.73
CA PHE A 417 -25.00 -2.45 -7.14
C PHE A 417 -25.81 -3.75 -7.35
N PRO A 418 -27.12 -3.78 -7.02
CA PRO A 418 -27.96 -4.98 -7.11
C PRO A 418 -28.10 -5.48 -8.56
N SER A 419 -28.27 -6.79 -8.71
CA SER A 419 -28.21 -7.55 -9.98
C SER A 419 -29.14 -7.09 -11.11
N ASP A 420 -30.15 -6.26 -10.83
CA ASP A 420 -31.05 -5.66 -11.83
C ASP A 420 -30.46 -4.41 -12.53
N ALA A 421 -29.30 -3.92 -12.08
CA ALA A 421 -28.55 -2.86 -12.75
C ALA A 421 -27.61 -3.45 -13.83
N ALA A 422 -28.17 -3.85 -14.98
CA ALA A 422 -27.33 -4.12 -16.14
C ALA A 422 -26.58 -2.83 -16.54
N PRO A 423 -25.25 -2.85 -16.74
CA PRO A 423 -24.56 -1.70 -17.31
C PRO A 423 -25.07 -1.48 -18.73
N ALA A 424 -25.62 -0.30 -19.00
CA ALA A 424 -25.87 0.14 -20.36
C ALA A 424 -24.52 0.32 -21.06
N GLY A 425 -24.14 -0.68 -21.87
CA GLY A 425 -22.96 -0.64 -22.75
C GLY A 425 -21.69 -1.13 -22.07
N ALA A 426 -21.52 -2.44 -21.96
CA ALA A 426 -20.18 -3.01 -22.08
C ALA A 426 -19.69 -2.70 -23.51
N PRO A 427 -18.56 -1.99 -23.72
CA PRO A 427 -17.87 -2.16 -24.98
C PRO A 427 -17.50 -3.65 -25.06
N ALA A 428 -17.58 -4.21 -26.26
CA ALA A 428 -17.07 -5.56 -26.52
C ALA A 428 -15.67 -5.66 -25.90
N GLU A 429 -15.35 -6.83 -25.33
CA GLU A 429 -13.98 -7.26 -25.13
C GLU A 429 -13.28 -7.18 -26.49
N ASP A 430 -12.77 -5.99 -26.79
CA ASP A 430 -11.62 -5.89 -27.66
C ASP A 430 -10.52 -6.47 -26.78
N ASP A 431 -10.08 -7.65 -27.18
CA ASP A 431 -8.83 -8.29 -26.80
C ASP A 431 -7.69 -7.36 -27.24
N ALA A 432 -7.68 -6.15 -26.67
CA ALA A 432 -6.60 -5.22 -26.69
C ALA A 432 -5.63 -5.78 -25.66
N ALA A 433 -4.90 -6.79 -26.14
CA ALA A 433 -3.51 -6.99 -25.78
C ALA A 433 -2.94 -5.65 -25.34
N VAL A 434 -2.78 -5.48 -24.02
CA VAL A 434 -1.76 -4.58 -23.52
C VAL A 434 -0.47 -5.13 -24.10
N PRO A 435 0.11 -4.47 -25.09
CA PRO A 435 1.21 -5.03 -25.86
C PRO A 435 2.56 -4.86 -25.16
#